data_AF-A0A396GKD2-F1
#
_entry.id   AF-A0A396GKD2-F1
#
_cell.length_a   1.000
_cell.length_b   1.000
_cell.length_c   1.000
_cell.angle_alpha   90.00
_cell.angle_beta   90.00
_cell.angle_gamma   90.00
#
_symmetry.space_group_name_H-M   'P 1'
#
loop_
_entity.id
_entity.type
_entity.pdbx_description
1 polymer ?
#
loop_
_entity_poly.entity_id
_entity_poly.type
_entity_poly.pdbx_seq_one_letter_code
_entity_poly.pdbx_strand_id
1 'polypeptide(L)'
;MSHFRIADAEENLGESEVCEAHLAKSLFFIWIGDKVCISIIIYFTLLQEKALEHLKITETKTVAVGQKMDLVFYTLQLGFFGMDFDLISKSIDKAKSLFEEGGDRERKNRLKVYEGL
;
A
#
# COMPACT_ATOMS: atom_id res chain seq x y z
N MET A 1 -31.06 -8.96 -6.08
CA MET A 1 -31.73 -10.20 -5.65
C MET A 1 -31.85 -10.34 -4.13
N SER A 2 -30.92 -9.88 -3.30
CA SER A 2 -31.00 -10.02 -1.82
C SER A 2 -31.99 -9.09 -1.12
N HIS A 3 -32.29 -7.91 -1.67
CA HIS A 3 -33.20 -6.94 -1.05
C HIS A 3 -34.67 -7.41 -1.01
N PHE A 4 -35.11 -8.18 -2.00
CA PHE A 4 -36.49 -8.67 -2.08
C PHE A 4 -36.78 -9.75 -1.02
N ARG A 5 -35.79 -10.60 -0.72
CA ARG A 5 -35.94 -11.70 0.26
C ARG A 5 -35.96 -11.23 1.72
N ILE A 6 -35.42 -10.06 2.03
CA ILE A 6 -35.41 -9.52 3.40
C ILE A 6 -36.75 -8.83 3.69
N ALA A 7 -37.23 -7.99 2.77
CA ALA A 7 -38.52 -7.32 2.91
C ALA A 7 -39.69 -8.32 3.01
N ASP A 8 -39.66 -9.37 2.18
CA ASP A 8 -40.69 -10.42 2.20
C ASP A 8 -40.60 -11.31 3.45
N ALA A 9 -39.40 -11.48 4.04
CA ALA A 9 -39.22 -12.23 5.27
C ALA A 9 -39.64 -11.44 6.53
N GLU A 10 -39.44 -10.12 6.55
CA GLU A 10 -39.91 -9.24 7.63
C GLU A 10 -41.45 -9.09 7.63
N GLU A 11 -42.08 -9.16 6.45
CA GLU A 11 -43.52 -8.97 6.29
C GLU A 11 -44.32 -10.28 6.41
N ASN A 12 -43.76 -11.43 5.99
CA ASN A 12 -44.51 -12.70 5.87
C ASN A 12 -43.90 -13.92 6.62
N LEU A 13 -42.70 -13.84 7.20
CA LEU A 13 -41.97 -15.01 7.76
C LEU A 13 -41.53 -14.80 9.22
N GLY A 14 -41.05 -15.88 9.87
CA GLY A 14 -40.66 -15.86 11.30
C GLY A 14 -39.28 -15.25 11.56
N GLU A 15 -39.02 -14.82 12.80
CA GLU A 15 -37.74 -14.18 13.20
C GLU A 15 -36.48 -14.99 12.83
N SER A 16 -36.60 -16.32 12.76
CA SER A 16 -35.50 -17.21 12.36
C SER A 16 -35.07 -17.03 10.90
N GLU A 17 -36.02 -16.79 9.98
CA GLU A 17 -35.75 -16.64 8.54
C GLU A 17 -35.21 -15.24 8.22
N VAL A 18 -35.64 -14.22 8.98
CA VAL A 18 -35.07 -12.87 8.93
C VAL A 18 -33.59 -12.89 9.35
N CYS A 19 -33.26 -13.60 10.42
CA CYS A 19 -31.87 -13.75 10.88
C CYS A 19 -30.97 -14.41 9.81
N GLU A 20 -31.43 -15.49 9.17
CA GLU A 20 -30.71 -16.14 8.08
C GLU A 20 -30.52 -15.22 6.86
N ALA A 21 -31.53 -14.41 6.52
CA ALA A 21 -31.45 -13.46 5.41
C ALA A 21 -30.41 -12.35 5.67
N HIS A 22 -30.33 -11.85 6.91
CA HIS A 22 -29.29 -10.90 7.32
C HIS A 22 -27.90 -11.53 7.35
N LEU A 23 -27.78 -12.77 7.84
CA LEU A 23 -26.51 -13.51 7.84
C LEU A 23 -25.98 -13.69 6.41
N ALA A 24 -26.84 -14.11 5.48
CA ALA A 24 -26.48 -14.27 4.07
C ALA A 24 -26.03 -12.95 3.43
N LYS A 25 -26.67 -11.83 3.77
CA LYS A 25 -26.27 -10.49 3.30
C LYS A 25 -24.92 -10.06 3.87
N SER A 26 -24.66 -10.32 5.14
CA SER A 26 -23.37 -10.03 5.78
C SER A 26 -22.23 -10.85 5.16
N LEU A 27 -22.44 -12.15 4.95
CA LEU A 27 -21.47 -13.03 4.27
C LEU A 27 -21.19 -12.59 2.84
N PHE A 28 -22.22 -12.11 2.13
CA PHE A 28 -22.05 -11.56 0.79
C PHE A 28 -21.18 -10.29 0.79
N PHE A 29 -21.35 -9.40 1.77
CA PHE A 29 -20.49 -8.21 1.89
C PHE A 29 -19.05 -8.57 2.25
N ILE A 30 -18.83 -9.55 3.13
CA ILE A 30 -17.49 -10.07 3.43
C ILE A 30 -16.82 -10.61 2.15
N TRP A 31 -17.56 -11.40 1.37
CA TRP A 31 -17.04 -11.98 0.13
C TRP A 31 -16.72 -10.93 -0.95
N ILE A 32 -17.56 -9.90 -1.11
CA ILE A 32 -17.24 -8.77 -1.99
C ILE A 32 -16.02 -8.03 -1.45
N GLY A 33 -15.97 -7.77 -0.15
CA GLY A 33 -14.85 -7.12 0.53
C GLY A 33 -13.53 -7.83 0.23
N ASP A 34 -13.49 -9.15 0.40
CA ASP A 34 -12.31 -9.96 0.10
C ASP A 34 -11.90 -9.86 -1.37
N LYS A 35 -12.85 -9.98 -2.31
CA LYS A 35 -12.54 -9.88 -3.74
C LYS A 35 -12.03 -8.50 -4.15
N VAL A 36 -12.67 -7.45 -3.67
CA VAL A 36 -12.27 -6.07 -3.94
C VAL A 36 -10.91 -5.79 -3.29
N CYS A 37 -10.70 -6.25 -2.07
CA CYS A 37 -9.42 -6.11 -1.36
C CYS A 37 -8.29 -6.83 -2.11
N ILE A 38 -8.49 -8.10 -2.50
CA ILE A 38 -7.52 -8.86 -3.30
C ILE A 38 -7.22 -8.13 -4.61
N SER A 39 -8.24 -7.62 -5.30
CA SER A 39 -8.05 -6.87 -6.53
C SER A 39 -7.21 -5.61 -6.30
N ILE A 40 -7.54 -4.82 -5.27
CA ILE A 40 -6.80 -3.59 -4.92
C ILE A 40 -5.35 -3.93 -4.56
N ILE A 41 -5.12 -4.99 -3.77
CA ILE A 41 -3.78 -5.44 -3.40
C ILE A 41 -2.98 -5.83 -4.65
N ILE A 42 -3.55 -6.63 -5.56
CA ILE A 42 -2.88 -7.03 -6.80
C ILE A 42 -2.51 -5.80 -7.65
N TYR A 43 -3.45 -4.88 -7.86
CA TYR A 43 -3.18 -3.66 -8.63
C TYR A 43 -2.11 -2.80 -7.96
N PHE A 44 -2.15 -2.68 -6.63
CA PHE A 44 -1.17 -1.94 -5.86
C PHE A 44 0.24 -2.54 -6.01
N THR A 45 0.41 -3.85 -5.82
CA THR A 45 1.69 -4.53 -5.98
C THR A 45 2.25 -4.37 -7.39
N LEU A 46 1.42 -4.51 -8.43
CA LEU A 46 1.84 -4.32 -9.82
C LEU A 46 2.30 -2.88 -10.11
N LEU A 47 1.66 -1.88 -9.51
CA LEU A 47 2.08 -0.48 -9.65
C LEU A 47 3.39 -0.21 -8.92
N GLN A 48 3.58 -0.81 -7.74
CA GLN A 48 4.81 -0.69 -6.97
C GLN A 48 6.02 -1.29 -7.72
N GLU A 49 5.86 -2.46 -8.34
CA GLU A 49 6.93 -3.08 -9.14
C GLU A 49 7.35 -2.21 -10.33
N LYS A 50 6.38 -1.66 -11.08
CA LYS A 50 6.66 -0.75 -12.19
C LYS A 50 7.37 0.52 -11.73
N ALA A 51 6.94 1.09 -10.60
CA ALA A 51 7.59 2.26 -10.03
C ALA A 51 9.05 1.95 -9.65
N LEU A 52 9.30 0.79 -9.03
CA LEU A 52 10.66 0.33 -8.71
C LEU A 52 11.53 0.13 -9.96
N GLU A 53 10.97 -0.40 -11.05
CA GLU A 53 11.69 -0.56 -12.31
C GLU A 53 12.10 0.79 -12.91
N HIS A 54 11.16 1.75 -12.99
CA HIS A 54 11.44 3.09 -13.49
C HIS A 54 12.41 3.86 -12.60
N LEU A 55 12.34 3.69 -11.28
CA LEU A 55 13.29 4.26 -10.33
C LEU A 55 14.71 3.74 -10.58
N LYS A 56 14.89 2.43 -10.79
CA LYS A 56 16.19 1.83 -11.13
C LYS A 56 16.75 2.37 -12.46
N ILE A 57 15.91 2.46 -13.49
CA ILE A 57 16.33 3.03 -14.78
C ILE A 57 16.78 4.48 -14.61
N THR A 58 16.07 5.25 -13.80
CA THR A 58 16.41 6.65 -13.55
C THR A 58 17.69 6.77 -12.74
N GLU A 59 17.89 5.92 -11.72
CA GLU A 59 19.11 5.85 -10.91
C GLU A 59 20.36 5.60 -11.77
N THR A 60 20.27 4.70 -12.77
CA THR A 60 21.40 4.41 -13.68
C THR A 60 21.76 5.57 -14.60
N LYS A 61 20.77 6.40 -14.99
CA LYS A 61 20.99 7.57 -15.86
C LYS A 61 21.43 8.81 -15.11
N THR A 62 21.21 8.85 -13.79
CA THR A 62 21.43 10.05 -12.99
C THR A 62 22.87 10.07 -12.48
N VAL A 63 23.62 11.14 -12.80
CA VAL A 63 25.01 11.31 -12.34
C VAL A 63 25.07 12.13 -11.04
N ALA A 64 24.08 13.00 -10.80
CA ALA A 64 24.04 13.88 -9.63
C ALA A 64 23.58 13.15 -8.35
N VAL A 65 24.42 13.19 -7.30
CA VAL A 65 24.15 12.56 -5.99
C VAL A 65 22.86 13.09 -5.34
N GLY A 66 22.57 14.39 -5.46
CA GLY A 66 21.36 14.99 -4.90
C GLY A 66 20.07 14.41 -5.50
N GLN A 67 20.04 14.20 -6.83
CA GLN A 67 18.89 13.60 -7.51
C GLN A 67 18.75 12.11 -7.20
N LYS A 68 19.88 11.38 -7.08
CA LYS A 68 19.86 9.99 -6.60
C LYS A 68 19.23 9.88 -5.22
N MET A 69 19.51 10.83 -4.34
CA MET A 69 18.94 10.81 -2.99
C MET A 69 17.43 11.06 -2.99
N ASP A 70 16.94 11.96 -3.85
CA ASP A 70 15.50 12.17 -4.04
C ASP A 70 14.81 10.91 -4.61
N LEU A 71 15.46 10.15 -5.50
CA LEU A 71 14.97 8.84 -5.97
C LEU A 71 14.87 7.78 -4.86
N VAL A 72 15.86 7.74 -3.97
CA VAL A 72 15.84 6.82 -2.81
C VAL A 72 14.70 7.20 -1.86
N PHE A 73 14.40 8.49 -1.66
CA PHE A 73 13.25 8.90 -0.85
C PHE A 73 11.91 8.45 -1.46
N TYR A 74 11.74 8.50 -2.79
CA TYR A 74 10.54 7.96 -3.42
C TYR A 74 10.42 6.43 -3.25
N THR A 75 11.54 5.71 -3.30
CA THR A 75 11.58 4.26 -3.04
C THR A 75 11.15 3.95 -1.60
N LEU A 76 11.62 4.76 -0.66
CA LEU A 76 11.31 4.65 0.76
C LEU A 76 9.83 4.95 1.05
N GLN A 77 9.25 5.97 0.41
CA GLN A 77 7.81 6.25 0.48
C GLN A 77 6.95 5.09 -0.05
N LEU A 78 7.38 4.45 -1.15
CA LEU A 78 6.72 3.24 -1.66
C LEU A 78 6.82 2.08 -0.66
N GLY A 79 7.97 1.91 0.00
CA GLY A 79 8.15 0.93 1.07
C GLY A 79 7.19 1.14 2.25
N PHE A 80 7.02 2.38 2.70
CA PHE A 80 6.06 2.72 3.76
C PHE A 80 4.62 2.43 3.37
N PHE A 81 4.24 2.71 2.12
CA PHE A 81 2.87 2.44 1.65
C PHE A 81 2.58 0.93 1.64
N GLY A 82 3.54 0.11 1.18
CA GLY A 82 3.41 -1.34 1.17
C GLY A 82 3.65 -2.02 2.53
N MET A 83 4.01 -1.27 3.57
CA MET A 83 4.52 -1.78 4.85
C MET A 83 5.63 -2.85 4.67
N ASP A 84 6.47 -2.67 3.65
CA ASP A 84 7.59 -3.56 3.35
C ASP A 84 8.82 -3.11 4.14
N PHE A 85 8.98 -3.66 5.35
CA PHE A 85 10.08 -3.33 6.26
C PHE A 85 11.46 -3.66 5.68
N ASP A 86 11.58 -4.71 4.85
CA ASP A 86 12.83 -5.07 4.18
C ASP A 86 13.23 -4.00 3.16
N LEU A 87 12.26 -3.52 2.38
CA LEU A 87 12.49 -2.44 1.41
C LEU A 87 12.81 -1.12 2.10
N ILE A 88 12.15 -0.81 3.22
CA ILE A 88 12.42 0.39 4.03
C ILE A 88 13.85 0.35 4.56
N SER A 89 14.26 -0.74 5.22
CA SER A 89 15.62 -0.88 5.78
C SER A 89 16.69 -0.72 4.70
N LYS A 90 16.53 -1.41 3.57
CA LYS A 90 17.47 -1.31 2.44
C LYS A 90 17.54 0.10 1.86
N SER A 91 16.40 0.79 1.79
CA SER A 91 16.33 2.17 1.32
C SER A 91 17.00 3.15 2.28
N ILE A 92 16.84 2.95 3.60
CA ILE A 92 17.51 3.75 4.64
C ILE A 92 19.03 3.56 4.56
N ASP A 93 19.50 2.30 4.45
CA ASP A 93 20.94 2.01 4.36
C ASP A 93 21.56 2.62 3.10
N LYS A 94 20.87 2.51 1.95
CA LYS A 94 21.28 3.19 0.71
C LYS A 94 21.33 4.71 0.88
N ALA A 95 20.33 5.29 1.54
CA ALA A 95 20.32 6.74 1.79
C ALA A 95 21.53 7.14 2.64
N LYS A 96 21.87 6.37 3.69
CA LYS A 96 23.06 6.61 4.53
C LYS A 96 24.36 6.59 3.73
N SER A 97 24.56 5.60 2.86
CA SER A 97 25.73 5.54 1.98
C SER A 97 25.83 6.77 1.05
N LEU A 98 24.71 7.20 0.47
CA LEU A 98 24.68 8.41 -0.37
C LEU A 98 24.95 9.70 0.42
N PHE A 99 24.66 9.72 1.73
CA PHE A 99 25.04 10.85 2.58
C PHE A 99 26.55 10.96 2.78
N GLU A 100 27.26 9.83 2.88
CA GLU A 100 28.72 9.82 3.03
C GLU A 100 29.45 10.30 1.76
N GLU A 101 28.86 10.09 0.58
CA GLU A 101 29.41 10.55 -0.71
C GLU A 101 29.27 12.07 -0.95
N GLY A 102 28.46 12.79 -0.17
CA GLY A 102 28.29 14.25 -0.32
C GLY A 102 26.86 14.75 -0.14
N GLY A 103 26.13 14.19 0.83
CA GLY A 103 24.72 14.53 1.04
C GLY A 103 24.49 15.85 1.76
N ASP A 104 23.56 16.63 1.22
CA ASP A 104 23.11 17.92 1.74
C ASP A 104 22.47 17.80 3.15
N ARG A 105 22.77 18.77 4.03
CA ARG A 105 22.38 18.79 5.45
C ARG A 105 20.86 18.84 5.63
N GLU A 106 20.14 19.47 4.71
CA GLU A 106 18.67 19.51 4.72
C GLU A 106 18.06 18.11 4.52
N ARG A 107 18.61 17.35 3.58
CA ARG A 107 18.13 15.99 3.27
C ARG A 107 18.41 15.03 4.43
N LYS A 108 19.47 15.26 5.21
CA LYS A 108 19.79 14.48 6.42
C LYS A 108 18.74 14.64 7.52
N ASN A 109 18.17 15.83 7.66
CA ASN A 109 17.04 16.04 8.58
C ASN A 109 15.80 15.28 8.13
N ARG A 110 15.51 15.25 6.83
CA ARG A 110 14.39 14.46 6.29
C ARG A 110 14.56 12.97 6.56
N LEU A 111 15.76 12.42 6.36
CA LEU A 111 16.02 11.00 6.66
C LEU A 111 15.77 10.67 8.13
N LYS A 112 16.19 11.54 9.07
CA LYS A 112 15.93 11.33 10.50
C LYS A 112 14.45 11.30 10.86
N VAL A 113 13.62 12.06 10.16
CA VAL A 113 12.15 11.99 10.34
C VAL A 113 11.63 10.62 9.90
N TYR A 114 12.12 10.09 8.78
CA TYR A 114 11.75 8.76 8.31
C TYR A 114 12.27 7.62 9.18
N GLU A 115 13.43 7.76 9.83
CA GLU A 115 13.92 6.78 10.82
C GLU A 115 13.17 6.84 12.15
N GLY A 116 12.51 7.96 12.45
CA GLY A 116 11.73 8.13 13.68
C GLY A 116 10.26 7.74 13.54
N LEU A 117 9.80 7.44 12.33
CA LEU A 117 8.47 6.91 12.02
C LEU A 117 8.48 5.39 12.13
#